data_AF-A0A958J3P7-F1
#
_entry.id   AF-A0A958J3P7-F1
#
_cell.length_a   1.000
_cell.length_b   1.000
_cell.length_c   1.000
_cell.angle_alpha   90.00
_cell.angle_beta   90.00
_cell.angle_gamma   90.00
#
_symmetry.space_group_name_H-M   'P 1'
#
loop_
_entity.id
_entity.type
_entity.pdbx_description
1 polymer ?
#
loop_
_entity_poly.entity_id
_entity_poly.type
_entity_poly.pdbx_seq_one_letter_code
_entity_poly.pdbx_strand_id
1 'polypeptide(L)'
;LDLDELPGEEEVRPELENPGFEGSYLEAVEALVAEIRARSTDNLDLVRLLIQHIDQAKNDDRVRLLLGKRPSSAIRADVISRILAHLGTPTRIVNGISLRESTANSEILRWIEVWDGESWRPYHLETGEQGIPEYYFPWWYGTSKLSTSDSGLIISANISSEVRQEDAIETALAGLEKSAPTLLEFSLFSLPIQTQMVYRVLLLIPIGAFLVVILRNVIGLKTFGTFMPVLVSLAFRETDLVMGILLFSLLLALGLAVRFYLEHLKLLLVPRLACVLIVVVLLMASLSVVAYHLGITVGLSVALFPMVIITMTIERMSIAWDELGPEAAIKQAVSTLLAAAATYGTIRITHVEHIVFVFPELLLVVLALTLLLGRYKGYRLFELFRFKALANAEAN
;
A
#
# COMPACT_ATOMS: atom_id res chain seq x y z
N LEU A 1 -8.59 -22.54 16.42
CA LEU A 1 -8.24 -23.83 15.77
C LEU A 1 -6.81 -24.13 16.20
N ASP A 2 -6.64 -25.08 17.12
CA ASP A 2 -5.31 -25.51 17.58
C ASP A 2 -4.49 -25.94 16.35
N LEU A 3 -3.43 -25.18 16.07
CA LEU A 3 -2.52 -25.42 14.95
C LEU A 3 -1.51 -26.56 15.23
N ASP A 4 -1.59 -27.18 16.42
CA ASP A 4 -0.66 -28.22 16.87
C ASP A 4 -1.11 -29.67 16.50
N GLU A 5 -2.29 -29.85 15.90
CA GLU A 5 -2.81 -31.17 15.49
C GLU A 5 -3.02 -31.31 13.96
N LEU A 6 -2.14 -30.74 13.14
CA LEU A 6 -1.97 -31.29 11.80
C LEU A 6 -1.11 -32.56 11.94
N PRO A 7 -1.63 -33.76 11.63
CA PRO A 7 -0.80 -34.95 11.64
C PRO A 7 0.38 -34.70 10.71
N GLY A 8 1.60 -34.85 11.23
CA GLY A 8 2.79 -34.78 10.40
C GLY A 8 2.62 -35.75 9.25
N GLU A 9 2.32 -35.23 8.06
CA GLU A 9 2.36 -35.99 6.84
C GLU A 9 3.78 -36.55 6.78
N GLU A 10 3.94 -37.86 6.92
CA GLU A 10 5.20 -38.52 6.58
C GLU A 10 5.56 -38.03 5.18
N GLU A 11 6.60 -37.22 5.08
CA GLU A 11 7.00 -36.61 3.82
C GLU A 11 7.49 -37.73 2.89
N VAL A 12 6.55 -38.28 2.11
CA VAL A 12 6.82 -39.37 1.17
C VAL A 12 7.75 -38.85 0.09
N ARG A 13 8.83 -39.60 -0.18
CA ARG A 13 9.77 -39.29 -1.26
C ARG A 13 8.97 -39.09 -2.57
N PRO A 14 9.04 -37.90 -3.20
CA PRO A 14 8.17 -37.58 -4.33
C PRO A 14 8.58 -38.37 -5.58
N GLU A 15 7.61 -38.76 -6.39
CA GLU A 15 7.89 -39.32 -7.71
C GLU A 15 8.45 -38.24 -8.65
N LEU A 16 9.51 -38.58 -9.38
CA LEU A 16 10.10 -37.69 -10.39
C LEU A 16 9.24 -37.72 -11.64
N GLU A 17 8.50 -36.63 -11.91
CA GLU A 17 7.84 -36.45 -13.19
C GLU A 17 8.87 -36.24 -14.31
N ASN A 18 8.64 -36.85 -15.47
CA ASN A 18 9.51 -36.67 -16.63
C ASN A 18 9.43 -35.21 -17.12
N PRO A 19 10.54 -34.45 -17.12
CA PRO A 19 10.54 -33.02 -17.44
C PRO A 19 10.18 -32.70 -18.91
N GLY A 20 10.18 -33.71 -19.78
CA GLY A 20 9.69 -33.59 -21.16
C GLY A 20 10.56 -32.73 -22.08
N PHE A 21 11.85 -32.59 -21.78
CA PHE A 21 12.79 -31.90 -22.66
C PHE A 21 13.12 -32.76 -23.89
N GLU A 22 12.92 -32.20 -25.09
CA GLU A 22 13.23 -32.86 -26.36
C GLU A 22 14.06 -31.95 -27.28
N GLY A 23 14.93 -32.55 -28.10
CA GLY A 23 15.71 -31.86 -29.14
C GLY A 23 16.57 -30.71 -28.60
N SER A 24 16.44 -29.52 -29.19
CA SER A 24 17.23 -28.33 -28.85
C SER A 24 17.03 -27.83 -27.41
N TYR A 25 15.90 -28.17 -26.76
CA TYR A 25 15.68 -27.83 -25.36
C TYR A 25 16.53 -28.67 -24.42
N LEU A 26 16.70 -29.96 -24.72
CA LEU A 26 17.55 -30.87 -23.95
C LEU A 26 19.02 -30.43 -24.01
N GLU A 27 19.51 -30.11 -25.20
CA GLU A 27 20.90 -29.64 -25.40
C GLU A 27 21.17 -28.33 -24.63
N ALA A 28 20.20 -27.40 -24.63
CA ALA A 28 20.31 -26.16 -23.87
C ALA A 28 20.36 -26.42 -22.35
N VAL A 29 19.54 -27.35 -21.84
CA VAL A 29 19.52 -27.74 -20.42
C VAL A 29 20.82 -28.43 -20.02
N GLU A 30 21.30 -29.41 -20.78
CA GLU A 30 22.54 -30.13 -20.50
C GLU A 30 23.76 -29.19 -20.48
N ALA A 31 23.84 -28.27 -21.45
CA ALA A 31 24.91 -27.28 -21.50
C ALA A 31 24.87 -26.31 -20.30
N LEU A 32 23.66 -25.88 -19.89
CA LEU A 32 23.47 -25.01 -18.73
C LEU A 32 23.86 -25.73 -17.42
N VAL A 33 23.40 -26.97 -17.26
CA VAL A 33 23.72 -27.81 -16.10
C VAL A 33 25.21 -28.07 -16.00
N ALA A 34 25.88 -28.39 -17.11
CA ALA A 34 27.32 -28.64 -17.13
C ALA A 34 28.13 -27.41 -16.67
N GLU A 35 27.71 -26.21 -17.11
CA GLU A 35 28.33 -24.95 -16.69
C GLU A 35 28.15 -24.69 -15.19
N ILE A 36 26.95 -24.93 -14.66
CA ILE A 36 26.66 -24.71 -13.23
C ILE A 36 27.38 -25.75 -12.37
N ARG A 37 27.40 -27.03 -12.77
CA ARG A 37 28.15 -28.09 -12.07
C ARG A 37 29.66 -27.83 -12.04
N ALA A 38 30.22 -27.19 -13.06
CA ALA A 38 31.64 -26.80 -13.04
C ALA A 38 31.95 -25.74 -11.97
N ARG A 39 30.92 -25.01 -11.51
CA ARG A 39 31.03 -23.95 -10.48
C ARG A 39 30.49 -24.36 -9.11
N SER A 40 29.77 -25.48 -9.03
CA SER A 40 29.13 -25.97 -7.79
C SER A 40 29.86 -27.18 -7.25
N THR A 41 30.10 -27.19 -5.93
CA THR A 41 30.73 -28.33 -5.23
C THR A 41 29.71 -29.15 -4.44
N ASP A 42 28.49 -28.62 -4.25
CA ASP A 42 27.39 -29.23 -3.50
C ASP A 42 26.05 -29.15 -4.28
N ASN A 43 25.12 -30.06 -4.01
CA ASN A 43 23.79 -30.10 -4.61
C ASN A 43 22.91 -28.94 -4.13
N LEU A 44 23.08 -28.48 -2.89
CA LEU A 44 22.34 -27.32 -2.34
C LEU A 44 22.80 -26.00 -2.98
N ASP A 45 24.10 -25.85 -3.21
CA ASP A 45 24.67 -24.73 -3.96
C ASP A 45 24.20 -24.72 -5.42
N LEU A 46 23.94 -25.91 -6.00
CA LEU A 46 23.48 -26.06 -7.37
C LEU A 46 22.14 -25.35 -7.61
N VAL A 47 21.18 -25.51 -6.69
CA VAL A 47 19.85 -24.90 -6.78
C VAL A 47 19.95 -23.38 -6.76
N ARG A 48 20.69 -22.84 -5.80
CA ARG A 48 20.92 -21.39 -5.68
C ARG A 48 21.60 -20.83 -6.92
N LEU A 49 22.66 -21.47 -7.38
CA LEU A 49 23.41 -21.05 -8.57
C LEU A 49 22.54 -21.13 -9.83
N LEU A 50 21.70 -22.15 -9.97
CA LEU A 50 20.75 -22.27 -11.08
C LEU A 50 19.76 -21.11 -11.10
N ILE A 51 19.13 -20.80 -9.96
CA ILE A 51 18.17 -19.68 -9.86
C ILE A 51 18.86 -18.36 -10.20
N GLN A 52 20.03 -18.10 -9.60
CA GLN A 52 20.78 -16.87 -9.83
C GLN A 52 21.25 -16.76 -11.28
N HIS A 53 21.71 -17.85 -11.88
CA HIS A 53 22.13 -17.86 -13.28
C HIS A 53 20.93 -17.58 -14.20
N ILE A 54 19.77 -18.18 -13.97
CA ILE A 54 18.56 -17.93 -14.76
C ILE A 54 18.09 -16.47 -14.62
N ASP A 55 18.24 -15.85 -13.45
CA ASP A 55 17.86 -14.43 -13.28
C ASP A 55 18.88 -13.46 -13.91
N GLN A 56 20.18 -13.76 -13.82
CA GLN A 56 21.25 -12.93 -14.39
C GLN A 56 21.37 -13.10 -15.92
N ALA A 57 21.08 -14.29 -16.44
CA ALA A 57 21.22 -14.67 -17.84
C ALA A 57 20.02 -14.24 -18.71
N LYS A 58 19.41 -13.07 -18.43
CA LYS A 58 18.34 -12.46 -19.26
C LYS A 58 18.76 -12.25 -20.73
N ASN A 59 20.07 -12.29 -21.00
CA ASN A 59 20.67 -12.13 -22.33
C ASN A 59 21.32 -13.41 -22.88
N ASP A 60 21.27 -14.55 -22.18
CA ASP A 60 21.74 -15.83 -22.73
C ASP A 60 20.64 -16.40 -23.64
N ASP A 61 21.00 -16.72 -24.89
CA ASP A 61 20.07 -17.25 -25.88
C ASP A 61 19.51 -18.63 -25.46
N ARG A 62 20.26 -19.42 -24.69
CA ARG A 62 19.81 -20.72 -24.12
C ARG A 62 18.71 -20.49 -23.10
N VAL A 63 18.92 -19.56 -22.17
CA VAL A 63 17.93 -19.23 -21.13
C VAL A 63 16.69 -18.57 -21.75
N ARG A 64 16.86 -17.76 -22.79
CA ARG A 64 15.74 -17.19 -23.56
C ARG A 64 14.93 -18.23 -24.33
N LEU A 65 15.58 -19.29 -24.84
CA LEU A 65 14.88 -20.40 -25.47
C LEU A 65 13.95 -21.11 -24.47
N LEU A 66 14.43 -21.30 -23.24
CA LEU A 66 13.66 -21.95 -22.16
C LEU A 66 12.54 -21.05 -21.60
N LEU A 67 12.82 -19.76 -21.38
CA LEU A 67 11.91 -18.81 -20.72
C LEU A 67 10.93 -18.09 -21.67
N GLY A 68 11.23 -18.06 -22.97
CA GLY A 68 10.51 -17.27 -23.96
C GLY A 68 10.79 -15.75 -23.89
N LYS A 69 10.09 -14.97 -24.72
CA LYS A 69 10.35 -13.52 -24.90
C LYS A 69 9.99 -12.64 -23.69
N ARG A 70 9.06 -13.08 -22.83
CA ARG A 70 8.61 -12.37 -21.61
C ARG A 70 8.21 -13.39 -20.54
N PRO A 71 9.17 -13.93 -19.77
CA PRO A 71 8.85 -14.92 -18.75
C PRO A 71 8.04 -14.31 -17.59
N SER A 72 6.93 -14.95 -17.26
CA SER A 72 6.23 -14.72 -15.99
C SER A 72 6.91 -15.51 -14.85
N SER A 73 6.61 -15.16 -13.60
CA SER A 73 7.11 -15.92 -12.44
C SER A 73 6.70 -17.40 -12.48
N ALA A 74 5.53 -17.70 -13.04
CA ALA A 74 5.05 -19.07 -13.22
C ALA A 74 5.89 -19.86 -14.25
N ILE A 75 6.19 -19.26 -15.41
CA ILE A 75 7.03 -19.90 -16.44
C ILE A 75 8.43 -20.15 -15.89
N ARG A 76 8.98 -19.18 -15.15
CA ARG A 76 10.29 -19.31 -14.52
C ARG A 76 10.33 -20.47 -13.52
N ALA A 77 9.33 -20.56 -12.64
CA ALA A 77 9.22 -21.64 -11.67
C ALA A 77 9.09 -23.01 -12.35
N ASP A 78 8.30 -23.10 -13.42
CA ASP A 78 8.15 -24.32 -14.23
C ASP A 78 9.47 -24.76 -14.86
N VAL A 79 10.20 -23.85 -15.52
CA VAL A 79 11.49 -24.15 -16.13
C VAL A 79 12.51 -24.62 -15.09
N ILE A 80 12.63 -23.92 -13.95
CA ILE A 80 13.55 -24.30 -12.89
C ILE A 80 13.18 -25.68 -12.32
N SER A 81 11.89 -25.90 -12.04
CA SER A 81 11.39 -27.18 -11.55
C SER A 81 11.72 -28.33 -12.51
N ARG A 82 11.53 -28.13 -13.83
CA ARG A 82 11.85 -29.15 -14.84
C ARG A 82 13.35 -29.43 -14.95
N ILE A 83 14.21 -28.41 -14.87
CA ILE A 83 15.67 -28.58 -14.88
C ILE A 83 16.11 -29.39 -13.65
N LEU A 84 15.56 -29.08 -12.47
CA LEU A 84 15.88 -29.81 -11.23
C LEU A 84 15.34 -31.24 -11.26
N ALA A 85 14.15 -31.47 -11.80
CA ALA A 85 13.61 -32.80 -12.04
C ALA A 85 14.50 -33.62 -13.00
N HIS A 86 15.05 -33.00 -14.06
CA HIS A 86 16.03 -33.62 -14.96
C HIS A 86 17.31 -34.03 -14.23
N LEU A 87 17.72 -33.28 -13.20
CA LEU A 87 18.86 -33.60 -12.36
C LEU A 87 18.58 -34.68 -11.32
N GLY A 88 17.37 -35.26 -11.32
CA GLY A 88 16.93 -36.25 -10.35
C GLY A 88 16.64 -35.66 -8.96
N THR A 89 16.46 -34.33 -8.88
CA THR A 89 16.12 -33.63 -7.64
C THR A 89 14.61 -33.33 -7.65
N PRO A 90 13.81 -33.97 -6.78
CA PRO A 90 12.37 -33.70 -6.73
C PRO A 90 12.09 -32.25 -6.32
N THR A 91 11.21 -31.60 -7.08
CA THR A 91 10.82 -30.21 -6.83
C THR A 91 9.33 -30.02 -6.93
N ARG A 92 8.79 -29.14 -6.10
CA ARG A 92 7.41 -28.67 -6.21
C ARG A 92 7.35 -27.15 -6.26
N ILE A 93 6.44 -26.64 -7.06
CA ILE A 93 6.17 -25.20 -7.13
C ILE A 93 5.11 -24.89 -6.09
N VAL A 94 5.35 -23.89 -5.27
CA VAL A 94 4.41 -23.45 -4.25
C VAL A 94 3.91 -22.06 -4.61
N ASN A 95 2.60 -21.89 -4.54
CA ASN A 95 1.93 -20.61 -4.69
C ASN A 95 1.37 -20.23 -3.33
N GLY A 96 1.68 -19.03 -2.88
CA GLY A 96 1.26 -18.54 -1.58
C GLY A 96 0.99 -17.06 -1.56
N ILE A 97 0.58 -16.59 -0.38
CA ILE A 97 0.25 -15.19 -0.13
C ILE A 97 1.09 -14.68 1.04
N SER A 98 1.43 -13.39 1.01
CA SER A 98 2.08 -12.73 2.14
C SER A 98 1.03 -12.39 3.20
N LEU A 99 1.24 -12.85 4.43
CA LEU A 99 0.45 -12.52 5.61
C LEU A 99 1.03 -11.32 6.38
N ARG A 100 1.99 -10.58 5.82
CA ARG A 100 2.58 -9.43 6.53
C ARG A 100 1.71 -8.18 6.44
N GLU A 101 1.05 -7.98 5.31
CA GLU A 101 0.37 -6.73 4.99
C GLU A 101 -1.11 -6.98 4.75
N SER A 102 -1.96 -6.20 5.43
CA SER A 102 -3.39 -6.24 5.17
C SER A 102 -3.67 -5.49 3.87
N THR A 103 -3.89 -6.24 2.79
CA THR A 103 -4.08 -5.68 1.45
C THR A 103 -5.44 -6.11 0.89
N ALA A 104 -6.12 -5.17 0.20
CA ALA A 104 -7.38 -5.47 -0.46
C ALA A 104 -7.20 -6.44 -1.66
N ASN A 105 -6.01 -6.45 -2.25
CA ASN A 105 -5.58 -7.33 -3.32
C ASN A 105 -4.16 -7.85 -3.01
N SER A 106 -4.07 -9.03 -2.40
CA SER A 106 -2.80 -9.71 -2.13
C SER A 106 -2.29 -10.37 -3.41
N GLU A 107 -1.03 -10.08 -3.75
CA GLU A 107 -0.37 -10.73 -4.88
C GLU A 107 0.01 -12.18 -4.52
N ILE A 108 -0.13 -13.08 -5.51
CA ILE A 108 0.27 -14.48 -5.38
C ILE A 108 1.77 -14.55 -5.61
N LEU A 109 2.51 -14.86 -4.55
CA LEU A 109 3.95 -15.06 -4.55
C LEU A 109 4.23 -16.53 -4.82
N ARG A 110 5.29 -16.80 -5.58
CA ARG A 110 5.71 -18.16 -5.94
C ARG A 110 7.10 -18.42 -5.40
N TRP A 111 7.32 -19.64 -4.94
CA TRP A 111 8.64 -20.17 -4.63
C TRP A 111 8.71 -21.63 -5.06
N ILE A 112 9.90 -22.20 -5.01
CA ILE A 112 10.10 -23.62 -5.26
C ILE A 112 10.56 -24.29 -3.98
N GLU A 113 10.11 -25.51 -3.78
CA GLU A 113 10.59 -26.38 -2.71
C GLU A 113 11.33 -27.56 -3.33
N VAL A 114 12.51 -27.85 -2.79
CA VAL A 114 13.43 -28.88 -3.28
C VAL A 114 13.60 -29.92 -2.18
N TRP A 115 13.48 -31.19 -2.55
CA TRP A 115 13.67 -32.29 -1.63
C TRP A 115 15.16 -32.54 -1.36
N ASP A 116 15.62 -32.37 -0.11
CA ASP A 116 17.02 -32.58 0.27
C ASP A 116 17.35 -34.03 0.67
N GLY A 117 16.34 -34.89 0.79
CA GLY A 117 16.46 -36.26 1.27
C GLY A 117 15.74 -36.51 2.60
N GLU A 118 15.62 -35.48 3.43
CA GLU A 118 14.95 -35.50 4.73
C GLU A 118 13.72 -34.60 4.76
N SER A 119 13.79 -33.43 4.12
CA SER A 119 12.72 -32.44 4.14
C SER A 119 12.62 -31.57 2.88
N TRP A 120 11.46 -30.95 2.68
CA TRP A 120 11.28 -29.91 1.66
C TRP A 120 11.97 -28.60 2.07
N ARG A 121 12.92 -28.14 1.26
CA ARG A 121 13.62 -26.87 1.45
C ARG A 121 13.09 -25.80 0.49
N PRO A 122 12.52 -24.69 1.00
CA PRO A 122 12.01 -23.62 0.14
C PRO A 122 13.14 -22.72 -0.37
N TYR A 123 13.01 -22.22 -1.60
CA TYR A 123 13.95 -21.30 -2.25
C TYR A 123 13.22 -20.17 -2.95
N HIS A 124 13.70 -18.93 -2.74
CA HIS A 124 13.19 -17.75 -3.45
C HIS A 124 13.55 -17.77 -4.94
N LEU A 125 12.56 -17.54 -5.81
CA LEU A 125 12.72 -17.54 -7.28
C LEU A 125 13.56 -16.39 -7.86
N GLU A 126 13.79 -15.33 -7.08
CA GLU A 126 14.54 -14.15 -7.53
C GLU A 126 15.97 -14.14 -6.99
N THR A 127 16.12 -14.38 -5.68
CA THR A 127 17.43 -14.31 -5.01
C THR A 127 18.17 -15.65 -5.01
N GLY A 128 17.44 -16.76 -5.13
CA GLY A 128 17.95 -18.11 -4.92
C GLY A 128 18.31 -18.41 -3.46
N GLU A 129 17.92 -17.54 -2.51
CA GLU A 129 18.16 -17.77 -1.09
C GLU A 129 17.26 -18.90 -0.58
N GLN A 130 17.84 -19.73 0.30
CA GLN A 130 17.15 -20.80 0.98
C GLN A 130 16.37 -20.25 2.17
N GLY A 131 15.14 -20.73 2.34
CA GLY A 131 14.20 -20.23 3.33
C GLY A 131 13.26 -19.20 2.72
N ILE A 132 11.98 -19.32 3.07
CA ILE A 132 11.00 -18.25 2.91
C ILE A 132 10.69 -17.68 4.29
N PRO A 133 10.41 -16.38 4.42
CA PRO A 133 10.00 -15.83 5.69
C PRO A 133 8.71 -16.48 6.22
N GLU A 134 8.58 -16.59 7.55
CA GLU A 134 7.45 -17.30 8.21
C GLU A 134 6.06 -16.72 7.91
N TYR A 135 5.99 -15.46 7.47
CA TYR A 135 4.73 -14.81 7.12
C TYR A 135 4.22 -15.17 5.70
N TYR A 136 4.89 -16.07 4.98
CA TYR A 136 4.40 -16.60 3.72
C TYR A 136 3.55 -17.84 3.96
N PHE A 137 2.30 -17.80 3.51
CA PHE A 137 1.39 -18.94 3.63
C PHE A 137 1.36 -19.75 2.32
N PRO A 138 1.80 -21.03 2.32
CA PRO A 138 1.61 -21.92 1.18
C PRO A 138 0.13 -22.20 0.98
N TRP A 139 -0.41 -21.93 -0.20
CA TRP A 139 -1.83 -22.11 -0.50
C TRP A 139 -2.10 -23.28 -1.44
N TRP A 140 -1.39 -23.38 -2.57
CA TRP A 140 -1.50 -24.55 -3.44
C TRP A 140 -0.21 -24.87 -4.18
N TYR A 141 -0.08 -26.13 -4.58
CA TYR A 141 1.08 -26.66 -5.28
C TYR A 141 0.84 -26.79 -6.79
N GLY A 142 1.90 -26.57 -7.58
CA GLY A 142 1.91 -26.79 -9.03
C GLY A 142 1.77 -25.53 -9.88
N THR A 143 1.66 -25.74 -11.19
CA THR A 143 1.58 -24.69 -12.23
C THR A 143 0.14 -24.32 -12.62
N SER A 144 -0.85 -25.01 -12.07
CA SER A 144 -2.27 -24.73 -12.33
C SER A 144 -2.67 -23.35 -11.80
N LYS A 145 -3.50 -22.65 -12.57
CA LYS A 145 -4.12 -21.39 -12.12
C LYS A 145 -5.20 -21.72 -11.09
N LEU A 146 -5.33 -20.89 -10.05
CA LEU A 146 -6.32 -21.05 -8.98
C LEU A 146 -7.77 -21.18 -9.50
N SER A 147 -8.07 -20.60 -10.66
CA SER A 147 -9.33 -20.79 -11.36
C SER A 147 -9.11 -21.26 -12.79
N THR A 148 -9.51 -22.50 -13.09
CA THR A 148 -9.70 -22.97 -14.47
C THR A 148 -11.20 -23.10 -14.69
N SER A 149 -11.78 -22.22 -15.50
CA SER A 149 -13.13 -22.43 -16.01
C SER A 149 -13.02 -23.22 -17.30
N ASP A 150 -13.66 -24.39 -17.34
CA ASP A 150 -13.85 -25.19 -18.58
C ASP A 150 -14.70 -24.46 -19.64
N SER A 151 -15.22 -23.28 -19.31
CA SER A 151 -16.17 -22.50 -20.10
C SER A 151 -15.61 -21.19 -20.68
N GLY A 152 -14.31 -20.92 -20.55
CA GLY A 152 -13.70 -19.68 -21.05
C GLY A 152 -14.08 -18.41 -20.27
N LEU A 153 -14.69 -18.57 -19.10
CA LEU A 153 -14.98 -17.47 -18.17
C LEU A 153 -13.71 -17.10 -17.40
N ILE A 154 -13.26 -15.87 -17.57
CA ILE A 154 -12.18 -15.30 -16.76
C ILE A 154 -12.75 -15.04 -15.36
N ILE A 155 -12.45 -15.92 -14.41
CA ILE A 155 -12.79 -15.70 -13.01
C ILE A 155 -11.72 -14.79 -12.41
N SER A 156 -12.06 -13.53 -12.14
CA SER A 156 -11.21 -12.63 -11.37
C SER A 156 -11.43 -12.89 -9.87
N ALA A 157 -10.43 -13.46 -9.19
CA ALA A 157 -10.44 -13.61 -7.73
C ALA A 157 -9.68 -12.43 -7.10
N ASN A 158 -10.37 -11.65 -6.27
CA ASN A 158 -9.74 -10.65 -5.42
C ASN A 158 -9.45 -11.30 -4.07
N ILE A 159 -8.17 -11.48 -3.74
CA ILE A 159 -7.74 -12.08 -2.48
C ILE A 159 -7.39 -10.95 -1.53
N SER A 160 -8.04 -10.91 -0.37
CA SER A 160 -7.69 -9.99 0.71
C SER A 160 -7.18 -10.77 1.91
N SER A 161 -6.04 -10.35 2.45
CA SER A 161 -5.52 -10.86 3.73
C SER A 161 -5.61 -9.76 4.79
N GLU A 162 -5.88 -10.14 6.02
CA GLU A 162 -5.87 -9.25 7.18
C GLU A 162 -5.16 -9.96 8.32
N VAL A 163 -4.20 -9.27 8.97
CA VAL A 163 -3.49 -9.80 10.13
C VAL A 163 -4.29 -9.46 11.38
N ARG A 164 -4.89 -10.46 12.01
CA ARG A 164 -5.63 -10.30 13.27
C ARG A 164 -4.79 -10.88 14.41
N GLN A 165 -4.19 -10.02 15.23
CA GLN A 165 -3.25 -10.39 16.31
C GLN A 165 -3.89 -10.44 17.71
N GLU A 166 -5.22 -10.52 17.82
CA GLU A 166 -5.88 -10.30 19.11
C GLU A 166 -6.90 -11.39 19.45
N ASP A 167 -6.43 -12.46 20.09
CA ASP A 167 -7.22 -13.56 20.65
C ASP A 167 -8.33 -13.08 21.60
N ALA A 168 -8.12 -11.93 22.25
CA ALA A 168 -9.08 -11.30 23.15
C ALA A 168 -10.36 -10.83 22.42
N ILE A 169 -10.23 -10.32 21.19
CA ILE A 169 -11.38 -9.90 20.38
C ILE A 169 -12.13 -11.13 19.87
N GLU A 170 -11.43 -12.16 19.43
CA GLU A 170 -12.06 -13.42 18.98
C GLU A 170 -12.86 -14.08 20.12
N THR A 171 -12.28 -14.12 21.32
CA THR A 171 -12.94 -14.64 22.52
C THR A 171 -14.17 -13.79 22.88
N ALA A 172 -14.07 -12.46 22.78
CA ALA A 172 -15.19 -11.55 23.03
C ALA A 172 -16.29 -11.70 21.97
N LEU A 173 -15.94 -11.83 20.69
CA LEU A 173 -16.89 -12.05 19.58
C LEU A 173 -17.60 -13.40 19.73
N ALA A 174 -16.88 -14.47 20.06
CA ALA A 174 -17.47 -15.79 20.33
C ALA A 174 -18.41 -15.78 21.55
N GLY A 175 -18.10 -14.97 22.57
CA GLY A 175 -18.98 -14.73 23.71
C GLY A 175 -20.24 -13.91 23.35
N LEU A 176 -20.08 -12.92 22.47
CA LEU A 176 -21.17 -12.06 21.97
C LEU A 176 -22.10 -12.79 21.00
N GLU A 177 -21.57 -13.69 20.17
CA GLU A 177 -22.38 -14.54 19.29
C GLU A 177 -23.39 -15.38 20.09
N LYS A 178 -22.99 -15.84 21.28
CA LYS A 178 -23.88 -16.58 22.20
C LYS A 178 -24.80 -15.69 23.03
N SER A 179 -24.36 -14.49 23.41
CA SER A 179 -25.05 -13.66 24.41
C SER A 179 -25.92 -12.54 23.80
N ALA A 180 -25.54 -12.01 22.65
CA ALA A 180 -26.18 -10.88 21.99
C ALA A 180 -25.97 -10.90 20.46
N PRO A 181 -26.55 -11.90 19.74
CA PRO A 181 -26.31 -12.09 18.31
C PRO A 181 -26.71 -10.87 17.47
N THR A 182 -27.75 -10.14 17.88
CA THR A 182 -28.18 -8.91 17.19
C THR A 182 -27.13 -7.80 17.25
N LEU A 183 -26.34 -7.68 18.33
CA LEU A 183 -25.27 -6.67 18.41
C LEU A 183 -24.09 -7.04 17.50
N LEU A 184 -23.85 -8.33 17.27
CA LEU A 184 -22.84 -8.82 16.34
C LEU A 184 -23.23 -8.55 14.89
N GLU A 185 -24.51 -8.73 14.54
CA GLU A 185 -25.05 -8.44 13.20
C GLU A 185 -24.87 -6.96 12.82
N PHE A 186 -25.04 -6.03 13.77
CA PHE A 186 -24.86 -4.58 13.56
C PHE A 186 -23.41 -4.10 13.81
N SER A 187 -22.45 -5.00 14.00
CA SER A 187 -21.04 -4.65 14.19
C SER A 187 -20.32 -4.43 12.86
N LEU A 188 -19.32 -3.55 12.82
CA LEU A 188 -18.45 -3.39 11.64
C LEU A 188 -17.66 -4.66 11.32
N PHE A 189 -17.46 -5.54 12.29
CA PHE A 189 -16.77 -6.83 12.12
C PHE A 189 -17.56 -7.85 11.30
N SER A 190 -18.88 -7.67 11.13
CA SER A 190 -19.71 -8.55 10.28
C SER A 190 -19.56 -8.24 8.78
N LEU A 191 -18.95 -7.09 8.44
CA LEU A 191 -18.77 -6.66 7.06
C LEU A 191 -17.66 -7.47 6.36
N PRO A 192 -17.68 -7.60 5.02
CA PRO A 192 -16.56 -8.18 4.27
C PRO A 192 -15.25 -7.42 4.54
N ILE A 193 -14.12 -8.12 4.53
CA ILE A 193 -12.78 -7.56 4.83
C ILE A 193 -12.49 -6.31 3.98
N GLN A 194 -12.85 -6.32 2.69
CA GLN A 194 -12.69 -5.15 1.81
C GLN A 194 -13.46 -3.93 2.31
N THR A 195 -14.69 -4.13 2.79
CA THR A 195 -15.53 -3.07 3.36
C THR A 195 -14.97 -2.59 4.69
N GLN A 196 -14.45 -3.50 5.53
CA GLN A 196 -13.80 -3.16 6.80
C GLN A 196 -12.60 -2.22 6.57
N MET A 197 -11.76 -2.52 5.57
CA MET A 197 -10.60 -1.68 5.22
C MET A 197 -11.02 -0.25 4.86
N VAL A 198 -12.16 -0.06 4.17
CA VAL A 198 -12.68 1.28 3.86
C VAL A 198 -13.14 2.00 5.13
N TYR A 199 -13.87 1.31 6.02
CA TYR A 199 -14.35 1.92 7.27
C TYR A 199 -13.23 2.26 8.25
N ARG A 200 -12.16 1.45 8.31
CA ARG A 200 -10.94 1.77 9.08
C ARG A 200 -10.39 3.16 8.71
N VAL A 201 -10.47 3.54 7.44
CA VAL A 201 -10.06 4.88 6.98
C VAL A 201 -11.13 5.94 7.25
N LEU A 202 -12.39 5.67 6.93
CA LEU A 202 -13.47 6.65 7.06
C LEU A 202 -13.69 7.11 8.50
N LEU A 203 -13.57 6.19 9.47
CA LEU A 203 -13.77 6.52 10.89
C LEU A 203 -12.64 7.37 11.48
N LEU A 204 -11.48 7.47 10.81
CA LEU A 204 -10.38 8.34 11.21
C LEU A 204 -10.60 9.80 10.79
N ILE A 205 -11.46 10.07 9.80
CA ILE A 205 -11.73 11.43 9.29
C ILE A 205 -12.26 12.35 10.40
N PRO A 206 -13.26 11.96 11.23
CA PRO A 206 -13.70 12.77 12.36
C PRO A 206 -12.60 13.03 13.41
N ILE A 207 -11.70 12.08 13.64
CA ILE A 207 -10.56 12.25 14.55
C ILE A 207 -9.62 13.33 14.02
N GLY A 208 -9.31 13.28 12.73
CA GLY A 208 -8.53 14.33 12.07
C GLY A 208 -9.22 15.69 12.13
N ALA A 209 -10.53 15.75 11.90
CA ALA A 209 -11.29 16.99 12.00
C ALA A 209 -11.26 17.56 13.43
N PHE A 210 -11.37 16.71 14.45
CA PHE A 210 -11.26 17.11 15.86
C PHE A 210 -9.88 17.69 16.17
N LEU A 211 -8.81 17.06 15.69
CA LEU A 211 -7.46 17.59 15.84
C LEU A 211 -7.33 18.98 15.19
N VAL A 212 -7.85 19.15 13.97
CA VAL A 212 -7.84 20.45 13.29
C VAL A 212 -8.63 21.52 14.06
N VAL A 213 -9.75 21.14 14.70
CA VAL A 213 -10.48 22.05 15.59
C VAL A 213 -9.64 22.47 16.79
N ILE A 214 -8.87 21.57 17.41
CA ILE A 214 -7.93 21.91 18.49
C ILE A 214 -6.84 22.86 17.97
N LEU A 215 -6.20 22.52 16.85
CA LEU A 215 -5.17 23.34 16.21
C LEU A 215 -5.65 24.76 15.90
N ARG A 216 -6.91 24.90 15.48
CA ARG A 216 -7.51 26.19 15.12
C ARG A 216 -8.01 26.98 16.34
N ASN A 217 -8.70 26.34 17.27
CA ASN A 217 -9.36 27.03 18.39
C ASN A 217 -8.43 27.25 19.58
N VAL A 218 -7.57 26.27 19.90
CA VAL A 218 -6.67 26.32 21.06
C VAL A 218 -5.32 26.92 20.67
N ILE A 219 -4.71 26.42 19.60
CA ILE A 219 -3.39 26.89 19.17
C ILE A 219 -3.49 28.20 18.38
N GLY A 220 -4.46 28.30 17.47
CA GLY A 220 -4.70 29.49 16.65
C GLY A 220 -4.13 29.40 15.22
N LEU A 221 -3.90 28.19 14.70
CA LEU A 221 -3.49 28.00 13.32
C LEU A 221 -4.60 28.44 12.36
N LYS A 222 -4.25 29.29 11.39
CA LYS A 222 -5.16 29.73 10.32
C LYS A 222 -5.02 28.79 9.14
N THR A 223 -5.90 27.82 8.96
CA THR A 223 -5.87 26.85 7.85
C THR A 223 -6.93 27.17 6.78
N PHE A 224 -6.88 26.52 5.61
CA PHE A 224 -7.95 26.57 4.61
C PHE A 224 -9.16 25.75 5.07
N GLY A 225 -9.97 26.34 5.96
CA GLY A 225 -11.08 25.64 6.59
C GLY A 225 -10.62 24.48 7.48
N THR A 226 -11.57 23.64 7.89
CA THR A 226 -11.31 22.47 8.76
C THR A 226 -11.16 21.17 7.97
N PHE A 227 -11.87 21.04 6.85
CA PHE A 227 -11.85 19.84 6.02
C PHE A 227 -10.59 19.69 5.17
N MET A 228 -10.03 20.80 4.65
CA MET A 228 -8.90 20.72 3.72
C MET A 228 -7.66 20.07 4.33
N PRO A 229 -7.20 20.41 5.56
CA PRO A 229 -6.09 19.70 6.18
C PRO A 229 -6.34 18.19 6.32
N VAL A 230 -7.58 17.78 6.64
CA VAL A 230 -7.96 16.37 6.79
C VAL A 230 -7.89 15.65 5.44
N LEU A 231 -8.44 16.26 4.37
CA LEU A 231 -8.36 15.68 3.04
C LEU A 231 -6.91 15.57 2.54
N VAL A 232 -6.10 16.63 2.74
CA VAL A 232 -4.66 16.60 2.40
C VAL A 232 -3.93 15.51 3.19
N SER A 233 -4.25 15.33 4.49
CA SER A 233 -3.67 14.25 5.28
C SER A 233 -4.02 12.86 4.75
N LEU A 234 -5.22 12.69 4.20
CA LEU A 234 -5.63 11.44 3.58
C LEU A 234 -4.89 11.20 2.25
N ALA A 235 -4.54 12.25 1.51
CA ALA A 235 -3.63 12.10 0.36
C ALA A 235 -2.20 11.68 0.77
N PHE A 236 -1.71 12.14 1.94
CA PHE A 236 -0.41 11.71 2.47
C PHE A 236 -0.40 10.27 2.98
N ARG A 237 -1.56 9.73 3.38
CA ARG A 237 -1.72 8.29 3.71
C ARG A 237 -1.28 7.40 2.54
N GLU A 238 -1.58 7.82 1.32
CA GLU A 238 -1.35 7.02 0.11
C GLU A 238 0.02 7.25 -0.52
N THR A 239 0.68 8.37 -0.21
CA THR A 239 1.93 8.81 -0.85
C THR A 239 3.10 8.93 0.12
N ASP A 240 2.91 8.50 1.37
CA ASP A 240 3.76 8.82 2.53
C ASP A 240 3.93 10.32 2.79
N LEU A 241 4.33 10.67 4.02
CA LEU A 241 4.39 12.08 4.42
C LEU A 241 5.40 12.90 3.60
N VAL A 242 6.62 12.38 3.41
CA VAL A 242 7.72 13.15 2.79
C VAL A 242 7.46 13.32 1.30
N MET A 243 7.18 12.21 0.60
CA MET A 243 6.88 12.24 -0.82
C MET A 243 5.55 12.95 -1.10
N GLY A 244 4.55 12.75 -0.25
CA GLY A 244 3.27 13.45 -0.29
C GLY A 244 3.43 14.96 -0.17
N ILE A 245 4.21 15.46 0.80
CA ILE A 245 4.47 16.91 0.94
C ILE A 245 5.17 17.48 -0.30
N LEU A 246 6.19 16.79 -0.82
CA LEU A 246 6.92 17.23 -2.01
C LEU A 246 6.00 17.28 -3.24
N LEU A 247 5.31 16.18 -3.53
CA LEU A 247 4.42 16.05 -4.68
C LEU A 247 3.25 17.01 -4.60
N PHE A 248 2.63 17.14 -3.43
CA PHE A 248 1.54 18.08 -3.19
C PHE A 248 1.98 19.53 -3.39
N SER A 249 3.14 19.92 -2.85
CA SER A 249 3.66 21.28 -2.98
C SER A 249 4.02 21.60 -4.43
N LEU A 250 4.62 20.65 -5.15
CA LEU A 250 4.95 20.79 -6.57
C LEU A 250 3.68 20.97 -7.42
N LEU A 251 2.69 20.10 -7.22
CA LEU A 251 1.42 20.17 -7.96
C LEU A 251 0.62 21.42 -7.63
N LEU A 252 0.60 21.83 -6.36
CA LEU A 252 -0.06 23.06 -5.93
C LEU A 252 0.60 24.29 -6.56
N ALA A 253 1.94 24.34 -6.60
CA ALA A 253 2.67 25.43 -7.23
C ALA A 253 2.41 25.52 -8.74
N LEU A 254 2.50 24.39 -9.46
CA LEU A 254 2.24 24.34 -10.91
C LEU A 254 0.78 24.66 -11.24
N GLY A 255 -0.17 24.11 -10.47
CA GLY A 255 -1.59 24.35 -10.66
C GLY A 255 -1.99 25.81 -10.37
N LEU A 256 -1.41 26.43 -9.35
CA LEU A 256 -1.60 27.85 -9.05
C LEU A 256 -1.01 28.74 -10.15
N ALA A 257 0.18 28.41 -10.68
CA ALA A 257 0.77 29.13 -11.80
C ALA A 257 -0.14 29.12 -13.05
N VAL A 258 -0.73 27.97 -13.35
CA VAL A 258 -1.73 27.82 -14.42
C VAL A 258 -2.97 28.65 -14.11
N ARG A 259 -3.47 28.63 -12.87
CA ARG A 259 -4.66 29.41 -12.49
C ARG A 259 -4.43 30.91 -12.68
N PHE A 260 -3.26 31.43 -12.30
CA PHE A 260 -2.90 32.83 -12.57
C PHE A 260 -2.86 33.13 -14.07
N TYR A 261 -2.37 32.20 -14.89
CA TYR A 261 -2.42 32.35 -16.36
C TYR A 261 -3.87 32.40 -16.88
N LEU A 262 -4.73 31.49 -16.43
CA LEU A 262 -6.14 31.43 -16.84
C LEU A 262 -6.95 32.65 -16.38
N GLU A 263 -6.54 33.31 -15.30
CA GLU A 263 -7.20 34.52 -14.82
C GLU A 263 -7.13 35.67 -15.83
N HIS A 264 -6.06 35.75 -16.63
CA HIS A 264 -5.93 36.72 -17.72
C HIS A 264 -7.00 36.54 -18.80
N LEU A 265 -7.57 35.34 -18.93
CA LEU A 265 -8.60 34.99 -19.91
C LEU A 265 -10.01 35.40 -19.47
N LYS A 266 -10.18 35.97 -18.26
CA LYS A 266 -11.47 36.45 -17.70
C LYS A 266 -12.60 35.41 -17.79
N LEU A 267 -12.28 34.14 -17.50
CA LEU A 267 -13.24 33.04 -17.54
C LEU A 267 -14.26 33.10 -16.38
N LEU A 268 -15.48 32.60 -16.65
CA LEU A 268 -16.53 32.37 -15.65
C LEU A 268 -16.10 31.34 -14.58
N LEU A 269 -16.74 31.41 -13.41
CA LEU A 269 -16.80 30.42 -12.32
C LEU A 269 -16.45 28.98 -12.72
N VAL A 270 -17.43 28.40 -13.42
CA VAL A 270 -17.53 26.97 -13.68
C VAL A 270 -16.53 26.50 -14.74
N PRO A 271 -16.38 27.17 -15.91
CA PRO A 271 -15.35 26.80 -16.88
C PRO A 271 -13.93 26.86 -16.32
N ARG A 272 -13.66 27.81 -15.42
CA ARG A 272 -12.35 27.94 -14.78
C ARG A 272 -11.99 26.71 -13.95
N LEU A 273 -12.89 26.25 -13.08
CA LEU A 273 -12.68 25.04 -12.27
C LEU A 273 -12.44 23.80 -13.13
N ALA A 274 -13.19 23.67 -14.23
CA ALA A 274 -12.99 22.57 -15.18
C ALA A 274 -11.60 22.62 -15.85
N CYS A 275 -11.13 23.80 -16.26
CA CYS A 275 -9.79 23.97 -16.83
C CYS A 275 -8.69 23.62 -15.82
N VAL A 276 -8.81 24.08 -14.57
CA VAL A 276 -7.83 23.74 -13.51
C VAL A 276 -7.78 22.23 -13.30
N LEU A 277 -8.94 21.57 -13.18
CA LEU A 277 -9.02 20.12 -13.04
C LEU A 277 -8.32 19.39 -14.21
N ILE A 278 -8.63 19.76 -15.46
CA ILE A 278 -8.01 19.17 -16.66
C ILE A 278 -6.49 19.33 -16.61
N VAL A 279 -5.99 20.51 -16.24
CA VAL A 279 -4.54 20.73 -16.16
C VAL A 279 -3.90 19.91 -15.04
N VAL A 280 -4.53 19.78 -13.87
CA VAL A 280 -4.03 18.93 -12.79
C VAL A 280 -3.97 17.46 -13.23
N VAL A 281 -4.96 16.98 -13.99
CA VAL A 281 -4.95 15.62 -14.58
C VAL A 281 -3.72 15.44 -15.49
N LEU A 282 -3.48 16.40 -16.39
CA LEU A 282 -2.34 16.35 -17.32
C LEU A 282 -0.98 16.45 -16.60
N LEU A 283 -0.90 17.26 -15.53
CA LEU A 283 0.29 17.35 -14.68
C LEU A 283 0.56 16.03 -13.95
N MET A 284 -0.48 15.39 -13.39
CA MET A 284 -0.35 14.07 -12.77
C MET A 284 0.11 13.01 -13.77
N ALA A 285 -0.48 12.98 -14.96
CA ALA A 285 -0.11 12.03 -16.01
C ALA A 285 1.35 12.21 -16.47
N SER A 286 1.77 13.46 -16.71
CA SER A 286 3.15 13.77 -17.12
C SER A 286 4.17 13.44 -16.02
N LEU A 287 3.90 13.81 -14.76
CA LEU A 287 4.76 13.46 -13.63
C LEU A 287 4.88 11.95 -13.43
N SER A 288 3.79 11.20 -13.63
CA SER A 288 3.80 9.73 -13.52
C SER A 288 4.70 9.09 -14.58
N VAL A 289 4.64 9.58 -15.83
CA VAL A 289 5.53 9.11 -16.90
C VAL A 289 6.99 9.43 -16.59
N VAL A 290 7.29 10.65 -16.13
CA VAL A 290 8.65 11.06 -15.75
C VAL A 290 9.17 10.21 -14.59
N ALA A 291 8.35 10.00 -13.55
CA ALA A 291 8.72 9.19 -12.39
C ALA A 291 9.02 7.73 -12.77
N TYR A 292 8.19 7.14 -13.65
CA TYR A 292 8.42 5.80 -14.19
C TYR A 292 9.78 5.68 -14.90
N HIS A 293 10.14 6.67 -15.72
CA HIS A 293 11.45 6.70 -16.38
C HIS A 293 12.62 6.93 -15.44
N LEU A 294 12.41 7.59 -14.28
CA LEU A 294 13.42 7.78 -13.25
C LEU A 294 13.57 6.58 -12.30
N GLY A 295 12.82 5.50 -12.52
CA GLY A 295 12.80 4.33 -11.63
C GLY A 295 12.15 4.63 -10.26
N ILE A 296 11.42 5.74 -10.14
CA ILE A 296 10.69 6.09 -8.93
C ILE A 296 9.31 5.45 -9.04
N THR A 297 9.06 4.42 -8.23
CA THR A 297 7.73 3.83 -8.08
C THR A 297 6.84 4.78 -7.28
N VAL A 298 6.30 5.81 -7.94
CA VAL A 298 5.21 6.61 -7.38
C VAL A 298 3.98 5.70 -7.34
N GLY A 299 3.35 5.58 -6.17
CA GLY A 299 2.14 4.77 -5.99
C GLY A 299 1.07 5.15 -7.03
N LEU A 300 0.94 4.35 -8.08
CA LEU A 300 0.05 4.59 -9.22
C LEU A 300 -1.43 4.40 -8.87
N SER A 301 -1.75 3.86 -7.69
CA SER A 301 -3.09 3.38 -7.35
C SER A 301 -4.05 4.46 -6.83
N VAL A 302 -3.62 5.71 -6.64
CA VAL A 302 -4.45 6.75 -5.99
C VAL A 302 -4.43 8.09 -6.74
N ALA A 303 -4.85 8.11 -8.01
CA ALA A 303 -4.88 9.35 -8.80
C ALA A 303 -6.13 10.23 -8.55
N LEU A 304 -7.28 9.63 -8.21
CA LEU A 304 -8.56 10.36 -8.21
C LEU A 304 -8.74 11.24 -6.98
N PHE A 305 -8.42 10.74 -5.80
CA PHE A 305 -8.67 11.45 -4.55
C PHE A 305 -7.72 12.66 -4.37
N PRO A 306 -6.38 12.52 -4.56
CA PRO A 306 -5.46 13.67 -4.55
C PRO A 306 -5.78 14.74 -5.59
N MET A 307 -6.28 14.37 -6.77
CA MET A 307 -6.65 15.32 -7.82
C MET A 307 -7.77 16.28 -7.41
N VAL A 308 -8.83 15.76 -6.78
CA VAL A 308 -9.93 16.60 -6.25
C VAL A 308 -9.41 17.54 -5.16
N ILE A 309 -8.54 17.03 -4.28
CA ILE A 309 -7.97 17.81 -3.18
C ILE A 309 -7.10 18.95 -3.71
N ILE A 310 -6.23 18.66 -4.67
CA ILE A 310 -5.34 19.66 -5.27
C ILE A 310 -6.16 20.74 -5.97
N THR A 311 -7.14 20.35 -6.78
CA THR A 311 -8.02 21.31 -7.49
C THR A 311 -8.75 22.23 -6.51
N MET A 312 -9.33 21.66 -5.44
CA MET A 312 -9.99 22.43 -4.38
C MET A 312 -9.02 23.32 -3.61
N THR A 313 -7.79 22.87 -3.38
CA THR A 313 -6.75 23.64 -2.69
C THR A 313 -6.27 24.81 -3.54
N ILE A 314 -6.06 24.61 -4.85
CA ILE A 314 -5.73 25.68 -5.79
C ILE A 314 -6.81 26.76 -5.75
N GLU A 315 -8.08 26.37 -5.82
CA GLU A 315 -9.20 27.32 -5.78
C GLU A 315 -9.21 28.14 -4.48
N ARG A 316 -9.13 27.46 -3.32
CA ARG A 316 -9.14 28.11 -2.00
C ARG A 316 -7.92 29.01 -1.79
N MET A 317 -6.73 28.51 -2.13
CA MET A 317 -5.48 29.26 -2.00
C MET A 317 -5.51 30.51 -2.86
N SER A 318 -6.06 30.40 -4.06
CA SER A 318 -6.01 31.53 -4.97
C SER A 318 -7.08 32.58 -4.70
N ILE A 319 -8.27 32.19 -4.21
CA ILE A 319 -9.20 33.16 -3.61
C ILE A 319 -8.54 33.89 -2.44
N ALA A 320 -7.87 33.17 -1.54
CA ALA A 320 -7.17 33.79 -0.43
C ALA A 320 -6.02 34.70 -0.88
N TRP A 321 -5.35 34.35 -1.99
CA TRP A 321 -4.31 35.18 -2.60
C TRP A 321 -4.89 36.50 -3.12
N ASP A 322 -6.06 36.45 -3.75
CA ASP A 322 -6.75 37.62 -4.30
C ASP A 322 -7.38 38.49 -3.20
N GLU A 323 -7.95 37.87 -2.16
CA GLU A 323 -8.70 38.56 -1.09
C GLU A 323 -7.81 39.08 0.06
N LEU A 324 -6.82 38.29 0.48
CA LEU A 324 -6.00 38.55 1.67
C LEU A 324 -4.55 38.89 1.32
N GLY A 325 -4.17 38.75 0.05
CA GLY A 325 -2.83 38.96 -0.45
C GLY A 325 -1.92 37.72 -0.39
N PRO A 326 -0.79 37.76 -1.13
CA PRO A 326 0.13 36.63 -1.29
C PRO A 326 0.73 36.12 0.03
N GLU A 327 1.14 37.03 0.92
CA GLU A 327 1.76 36.67 2.19
C GLU A 327 0.79 35.90 3.10
N ALA A 328 -0.45 36.37 3.19
CA ALA A 328 -1.48 35.72 3.98
C ALA A 328 -1.85 34.34 3.42
N ALA A 329 -1.96 34.22 2.09
CA ALA A 329 -2.27 32.98 1.40
C ALA A 329 -1.17 31.92 1.59
N ILE A 330 0.10 32.31 1.43
CA ILE A 330 1.25 31.40 1.67
C ILE A 330 1.28 30.97 3.13
N LYS A 331 1.10 31.90 4.07
CA LYS A 331 1.08 31.58 5.51
C LYS A 331 -0.05 30.59 5.84
N GLN A 332 -1.22 30.76 5.25
CA GLN A 332 -2.36 29.86 5.40
C GLN A 332 -2.16 28.50 4.73
N ALA A 333 -1.44 28.45 3.60
CA ALA A 333 -1.06 27.21 2.94
C ALA A 333 -0.08 26.39 3.80
N VAL A 334 0.95 27.05 4.36
CA VAL A 334 1.93 26.41 5.24
C VAL A 334 1.27 25.87 6.51
N SER A 335 0.41 26.64 7.17
CA SER A 335 -0.34 26.14 8.35
C SER A 335 -1.32 25.02 8.00
N THR A 336 -1.92 25.03 6.79
CA THR A 336 -2.76 23.93 6.30
C THR A 336 -1.93 22.66 6.12
N LEU A 337 -0.73 22.79 5.55
CA LEU A 337 0.21 21.69 5.38
C LEU A 337 0.71 21.13 6.72
N LEU A 338 1.03 22.00 7.67
CA LEU A 338 1.40 21.61 9.04
C LEU A 338 0.25 20.88 9.76
N ALA A 339 -0.98 21.39 9.64
CA ALA A 339 -2.16 20.74 10.20
C ALA A 339 -2.42 19.38 9.53
N ALA A 340 -2.22 19.28 8.22
CA ALA A 340 -2.34 18.02 7.48
C ALA A 340 -1.27 17.01 7.92
N ALA A 341 -0.02 17.43 8.12
CA ALA A 341 1.06 16.58 8.62
C ALA A 341 0.79 16.07 10.05
N ALA A 342 0.30 16.94 10.95
CA ALA A 342 -0.10 16.55 12.31
C ALA A 342 -1.28 15.56 12.29
N THR A 343 -2.25 15.81 11.41
CA THR A 343 -3.41 14.92 11.22
C THR A 343 -2.99 13.57 10.67
N TYR A 344 -2.14 13.54 9.65
CA TYR A 344 -1.54 12.32 9.11
C TYR A 344 -0.81 11.54 10.20
N GLY A 345 0.01 12.22 11.01
CA GLY A 345 0.73 11.61 12.12
C GLY A 345 -0.21 10.94 13.12
N THR A 346 -1.36 11.54 13.39
CA THR A 346 -2.38 10.97 14.29
C THR A 346 -3.09 9.78 13.67
N ILE A 347 -3.47 9.88 12.39
CA ILE A 347 -4.15 8.82 11.63
C ILE A 347 -3.24 7.59 11.45
N ARG A 348 -1.91 7.78 11.37
CA ARG A 348 -0.94 6.70 11.21
C ARG A 348 -0.73 5.86 12.47
N ILE A 349 -1.17 6.33 13.64
CA ILE A 349 -1.00 5.58 14.88
C ILE A 349 -1.94 4.37 14.86
N THR A 350 -1.37 3.16 14.80
CA THR A 350 -2.13 1.89 14.76
C THR A 350 -3.15 1.78 15.90
N HIS A 351 -2.79 2.26 17.09
CA HIS A 351 -3.70 2.27 18.24
C HIS A 351 -4.94 3.14 18.03
N VAL A 352 -4.81 4.30 17.37
CA VAL A 352 -5.94 5.21 17.12
C VAL A 352 -6.90 4.58 16.12
N GLU A 353 -6.38 4.01 15.03
CA GLU A 353 -7.18 3.26 14.06
C GLU A 353 -7.92 2.10 14.72
N HIS A 354 -7.20 1.29 15.48
CA HIS A 354 -7.76 0.12 16.14
C HIS A 354 -8.87 0.49 17.14
N ILE A 355 -8.62 1.43 18.05
CA ILE A 355 -9.59 1.84 19.07
C ILE A 355 -10.87 2.40 18.43
N VAL A 356 -10.74 3.23 17.39
CA VAL A 356 -11.89 3.86 16.74
C VAL A 356 -12.67 2.86 15.87
N PHE A 357 -12.00 1.86 15.30
CA PHE A 357 -12.66 0.80 14.54
C PHE A 357 -13.40 -0.20 15.45
N VAL A 358 -12.79 -0.58 16.59
CA VAL A 358 -13.41 -1.49 17.57
C VAL A 358 -14.56 -0.82 18.31
N PHE A 359 -14.41 0.47 18.67
CA PHE A 359 -15.39 1.24 19.43
C PHE A 359 -15.83 2.52 18.66
N PRO A 360 -16.64 2.37 17.60
CA PRO A 360 -17.10 3.52 16.80
C PRO A 360 -17.92 4.53 17.60
N GLU A 361 -18.49 4.15 18.75
CA GLU A 361 -19.21 5.02 19.67
C GLU A 361 -18.34 6.13 20.25
N LEU A 362 -17.00 5.95 20.26
CA LEU A 362 -16.07 7.01 20.64
C LEU A 362 -16.19 8.24 19.75
N LEU A 363 -16.72 8.10 18.53
CA LEU A 363 -17.04 9.24 17.66
C LEU A 363 -18.10 10.16 18.28
N LEU A 364 -19.03 9.65 19.10
CA LEU A 364 -19.99 10.47 19.83
C LEU A 364 -19.30 11.28 20.93
N VAL A 365 -18.28 10.71 21.58
CA VAL A 365 -17.43 11.43 22.55
C VAL A 365 -16.64 12.53 21.84
N VAL A 366 -16.02 12.20 20.70
CA VAL A 366 -15.29 13.17 19.87
C VAL A 366 -16.22 14.28 19.38
N LEU A 367 -17.45 13.95 18.98
CA LEU A 367 -18.47 14.93 18.62
C LEU A 367 -18.80 15.85 19.80
N ALA A 368 -19.04 15.30 21.00
CA ALA A 368 -19.33 16.07 22.20
C ALA A 368 -18.17 17.02 22.56
N LEU A 369 -16.92 16.53 22.50
CA LEU A 369 -15.73 17.34 22.72
C LEU A 369 -15.57 18.43 21.65
N THR A 370 -15.86 18.12 20.38
CA THR A 370 -15.84 19.09 19.28
C THR A 370 -16.87 20.21 19.52
N LEU A 371 -18.08 19.86 19.97
CA LEU A 371 -19.12 20.84 20.32
C LEU A 371 -18.70 21.71 21.50
N LEU A 372 -18.07 21.13 22.52
CA LEU A 372 -17.54 21.87 23.66
C LEU A 372 -16.45 22.88 23.22
N LEU A 373 -15.50 22.43 22.39
CA LEU A 373 -14.47 23.30 21.81
C LEU A 373 -15.05 24.38 20.88
N GLY A 374 -16.21 24.15 20.27
CA GLY A 374 -16.94 25.16 19.50
C GLY A 374 -17.41 26.35 20.35
N ARG A 375 -17.58 26.16 21.66
CA ARG A 375 -17.93 27.23 22.61
C ARG A 375 -16.71 27.87 23.29
N TYR A 376 -15.50 27.41 22.97
CA TYR A 376 -14.28 27.93 23.56
C TYR A 376 -14.01 29.36 23.10
N LYS A 377 -14.09 30.30 24.05
CA LYS A 377 -13.75 31.73 23.87
C LYS A 377 -12.40 32.12 24.51
N GLY A 378 -11.63 31.14 24.98
CA GLY A 378 -10.35 31.41 25.62
C GLY A 378 -9.29 31.93 24.65
N TYR A 379 -8.21 32.50 25.19
CA TYR A 379 -7.09 32.99 24.39
C TYR A 379 -6.40 31.84 23.65
N ARG A 380 -5.99 32.12 22.40
CA ARG A 380 -5.20 31.17 21.60
C ARG A 380 -3.75 31.17 22.07
N LEU A 381 -3.07 30.03 22.07
CA LEU A 381 -1.66 29.94 22.46
C LEU A 381 -0.78 30.94 21.67
N PHE A 382 -0.98 31.05 20.36
CA PHE A 382 -0.22 32.02 19.56
C PHE A 382 -0.52 33.49 19.89
N GLU A 383 -1.69 33.79 20.47
CA GLU A 383 -2.00 35.16 20.91
C GLU A 383 -1.25 35.50 22.20
N LEU A 384 -1.07 34.54 23.12
CA LEU A 384 -0.28 34.73 24.34
C LEU A 384 1.18 35.07 24.01
N PHE A 385 1.77 34.40 23.01
CA PHE A 385 3.13 34.72 22.56
C PHE A 385 3.23 36.12 21.95
N ARG A 386 2.24 36.53 21.14
CA ARG A 386 2.19 37.88 20.57
C ARG A 386 2.04 38.95 21.64
N PHE A 387 1.18 38.74 22.63
CA PHE A 387 0.99 39.70 23.73
C PHE A 387 2.20 39.79 24.66
N LYS A 388 2.92 38.69 24.88
CA LYS A 388 4.20 38.71 25.60
C LYS A 388 5.26 39.54 24.87
N ALA A 389 5.31 39.46 23.54
CA ALA A 389 6.24 40.27 22.75
C ALA A 389 5.93 41.78 22.84
N LEU A 390 4.65 42.16 22.90
CA LEU A 390 4.23 43.55 23.09
C LEU A 390 4.48 44.06 24.52
N ALA A 391 4.18 43.24 25.54
CA ALA A 391 4.46 43.59 26.93
C ALA A 391 5.96 43.80 27.21
N ASN A 392 6.82 43.01 26.55
CA ASN A 392 8.27 43.20 26.63
C ASN A 392 8.78 44.39 25.81
N ALA A 393 8.04 44.84 24.80
CA ALA A 393 8.42 45.99 23.97
C ALA A 393 8.03 47.34 24.62
N GLU A 394 7.04 47.37 25.51
CA GLU A 394 6.70 48.54 26.35
C GLU A 394 7.56 48.65 27.62
N ALA A 395 8.28 47.57 27.99
CA ALA A 395 9.13 47.51 29.19
C ALA A 395 10.61 47.92 28.93
N ASN A 396 10.98 48.18 27.67
CA ASN A 396 12.26 48.77 27.24
C ASN A 396 11.99 50.14 26.63
#